data_AF-A0A0E3NRQ5-F1
#
_entry.id   AF-A0A0E3NRQ5-F1
#
_cell.length_a   1.000
_cell.length_b   1.000
_cell.length_c   1.000
_cell.angle_alpha   90.00
_cell.angle_beta   90.00
_cell.angle_gamma   90.00
#
_symmetry.space_group_name_H-M   'P 1'
#
loop_
_entity.id
_entity.type
_entity.pdbx_description
1 polymer ?
#
loop_
_entity_poly.entity_id
_entity_poly.type
_entity_poly.pdbx_seq_one_letter_code
_entity_poly.pdbx_strand_id
1 'polypeptide(L)'
;MENAEIKAGYPINLHDVVIVGAGLTGLRAAIETVNRGLDTAIVFRVRLLRPHSVAAQGGINASLGNALADDSRADLKPASDPPPCEGEVHAA
;
A
#
# COMPACT_ATOMS: atom_id res chain seq x y z
N MET A 1 30.64 -15.33 7.64
CA MET A 1 29.48 -14.61 8.21
C MET A 1 28.79 -15.61 9.12
N GLU A 2 29.49 -16.01 10.18
CA GLU A 2 29.48 -15.41 11.53
C GLU A 2 28.23 -15.84 12.31
N ASN A 3 28.36 -17.02 12.91
CA ASN A 3 27.70 -17.54 14.11
C ASN A 3 26.58 -16.66 14.71
N ALA A 4 25.32 -17.03 14.45
CA ALA A 4 24.21 -16.55 15.26
C ALA A 4 24.27 -17.24 16.64
N GLU A 5 24.85 -16.54 17.61
CA GLU A 5 24.89 -16.92 19.02
C GLU A 5 23.47 -17.31 19.51
N ILE A 6 23.30 -18.58 19.87
CA ILE A 6 22.08 -19.09 20.51
C ILE A 6 22.05 -18.53 21.94
N LYS A 7 21.18 -17.54 22.20
CA LYS A 7 21.00 -16.99 23.57
C LYS A 7 19.59 -17.08 24.15
N ALA A 8 18.68 -17.79 23.50
CA ALA A 8 17.42 -18.23 24.09
C ALA A 8 16.97 -19.48 23.31
N GLY A 9 16.24 -20.41 23.91
CA GLY A 9 15.84 -21.70 23.31
C GLY A 9 14.92 -21.66 22.09
N TYR A 10 15.07 -20.68 21.20
CA TYR A 10 14.36 -20.53 19.93
C TYR A 10 15.33 -20.44 18.75
N PRO A 11 14.99 -21.01 17.59
CA PRO A 11 15.79 -20.89 16.38
C PRO A 11 15.84 -19.42 15.91
N ILE A 12 17.03 -18.96 15.57
CA ILE A 12 17.25 -17.63 14.99
C ILE A 12 17.40 -17.80 13.48
N ASN A 13 16.53 -17.13 12.70
CA ASN A 13 16.61 -17.09 11.24
C ASN A 13 17.11 -15.71 10.80
N LEU A 14 18.18 -15.68 10.01
CA LEU A 14 18.71 -14.47 9.39
C LEU A 14 18.12 -14.32 7.98
N HIS A 15 17.63 -13.13 7.69
CA HIS A 15 17.10 -12.71 6.38
C HIS A 15 17.55 -11.27 6.12
N ASP A 16 17.69 -10.90 4.85
CA ASP A 16 18.04 -9.52 4.46
C ASP A 16 16.90 -8.54 4.76
N VAL A 17 15.67 -8.99 4.55
CA VAL A 17 14.45 -8.21 4.79
C VAL A 17 13.42 -9.03 5.55
N VAL A 18 12.83 -8.44 6.60
CA VAL A 18 11.71 -9.02 7.32
C VAL A 18 10.49 -8.10 7.19
N ILE A 19 9.41 -8.62 6.62
CA ILE A 19 8.15 -7.91 6.43
C ILE A 19 7.13 -8.42 7.47
N VAL A 20 6.60 -7.50 8.26
CA VAL A 20 5.56 -7.80 9.25
C VAL A 20 4.20 -7.39 8.69
N GLY A 21 3.39 -8.40 8.34
CA GLY A 21 2.06 -8.25 7.76
C GLY A 21 1.97 -8.66 6.29
N ALA A 22 1.00 -9.51 5.96
CA ALA A 22 0.71 -9.97 4.59
C ALA A 22 -0.59 -9.36 4.05
N GLY A 23 -0.74 -8.04 4.20
CA GLY A 23 -1.74 -7.26 3.47
C GLY A 23 -1.26 -6.95 2.04
N LEU A 24 -2.05 -6.17 1.30
CA LEU A 24 -1.70 -5.75 -0.07
C LEU A 24 -0.31 -5.08 -0.15
N THR A 25 0.00 -4.18 0.78
CA THR A 25 1.30 -3.50 0.87
C THR A 25 2.45 -4.45 1.20
N GLY A 26 2.28 -5.34 2.18
CA GLY A 26 3.33 -6.27 2.62
C GLY A 26 3.68 -7.30 1.54
N LEU A 27 2.67 -7.85 0.85
CA LEU A 27 2.89 -8.75 -0.28
C LEU A 27 3.53 -8.01 -1.47
N ARG A 28 3.12 -6.77 -1.75
CA ARG A 28 3.74 -5.96 -2.81
C ARG A 28 5.20 -5.63 -2.50
N ALA A 29 5.51 -5.31 -1.25
CA ALA A 29 6.89 -5.09 -0.80
C ALA A 29 7.73 -6.36 -0.95
N ALA A 30 7.18 -7.53 -0.59
CA ALA A 30 7.88 -8.80 -0.71
C ALA A 30 8.22 -9.15 -2.17
N ILE A 31 7.32 -8.87 -3.11
CA ILE A 31 7.60 -9.07 -4.54
C ILE A 31 8.78 -8.20 -4.97
N GLU A 32 8.80 -6.93 -4.56
CA GLU A 32 9.86 -6.00 -4.92
C GLU A 32 11.22 -6.39 -4.32
N THR A 33 11.26 -6.86 -3.07
CA THR A 33 12.51 -7.27 -2.42
C THR A 33 13.07 -8.55 -3.03
N VAL A 34 12.20 -9.52 -3.34
CA VAL A 34 12.59 -10.75 -4.04
C VAL A 34 13.06 -10.45 -5.46
N ASN A 35 12.42 -9.54 -6.19
CA ASN A 35 12.87 -9.11 -7.52
C ASN A 35 14.26 -8.47 -7.51
N ARG A 36 14.67 -7.89 -6.37
CA ARG A 36 16.02 -7.36 -6.15
C ARG A 36 17.03 -8.42 -5.70
N GLY A 37 16.62 -9.68 -5.59
CA GLY A 37 17.46 -10.80 -5.18
C GLY A 37 17.73 -10.88 -3.68
N LEU A 38 16.93 -10.21 -2.85
CA LEU A 38 17.10 -10.21 -1.39
C LEU A 38 16.35 -11.38 -0.74
N ASP A 39 16.95 -12.00 0.28
CA ASP A 39 16.26 -12.99 1.10
C ASP A 39 15.22 -12.30 1.98
N THR A 40 13.95 -12.64 1.76
CA THR A 40 12.80 -11.94 2.37
C THR A 40 11.93 -12.90 3.15
N ALA A 41 11.78 -12.65 4.46
CA ALA A 41 10.80 -13.33 5.29
C ALA A 41 9.54 -12.47 5.49
N ILE A 42 8.37 -13.11 5.40
CA ILE A 42 7.08 -12.47 5.69
C ILE A 42 6.45 -13.15 6.89
N VAL A 43 6.10 -12.38 7.92
CA VAL A 43 5.47 -12.90 9.13
C VAL A 43 4.17 -12.17 9.39
N PHE A 44 3.11 -12.92 9.65
CA PHE A 44 1.79 -12.36 9.88
C PHE A 44 0.92 -13.34 10.67
N ARG A 45 0.06 -12.80 11.55
CA ARG A 45 -0.74 -13.59 12.50
C ARG A 45 -1.98 -14.25 11.87
N VAL A 46 -2.53 -13.62 10.84
CA VAL A 46 -3.83 -13.97 10.26
C VAL A 46 -3.61 -14.86 9.04
N ARG A 47 -4.59 -15.68 8.59
CA ARG A 47 -4.42 -16.49 7.38
C ARG A 47 -4.36 -15.63 6.11
N LEU A 48 -3.70 -16.13 5.05
CA LEU A 48 -3.44 -15.44 3.77
C LEU A 48 -4.68 -14.87 3.05
N LEU A 49 -5.89 -15.24 3.46
CA LEU A 49 -7.15 -14.79 2.87
C LEU A 49 -8.02 -13.97 3.85
N ARG A 50 -7.46 -13.54 4.99
CA ARG A 50 -8.17 -12.68 5.94
C ARG A 50 -7.43 -11.38 6.34
N PRO A 51 -6.62 -10.74 5.48
CA PRO A 51 -6.12 -9.41 5.79
C PRO A 51 -7.28 -8.39 5.72
N HIS A 52 -7.24 -7.31 6.51
CA HIS A 52 -8.30 -6.28 6.47
C HIS A 52 -8.46 -5.64 5.08
N SER A 53 -7.38 -5.61 4.30
CA SER A 53 -7.39 -5.17 2.91
C SER A 53 -8.30 -6.02 1.99
N VAL A 54 -8.68 -7.24 2.39
CA VAL A 54 -9.64 -8.07 1.63
C VAL A 54 -11.05 -7.48 1.63
N ALA A 55 -11.37 -6.67 2.64
CA ALA A 55 -12.66 -6.01 2.76
C ALA A 55 -12.73 -4.69 1.98
N ALA A 56 -11.64 -4.29 1.30
CA ALA A 56 -11.61 -3.06 0.51
C ALA A 56 -12.61 -3.12 -0.65
N GLN A 57 -13.35 -2.02 -0.85
CA GLN A 57 -14.34 -1.82 -1.91
C GLN A 57 -14.05 -0.51 -2.64
N GLY A 58 -14.63 -0.30 -3.82
CA GLY A 58 -14.51 0.95 -4.59
C GLY A 58 -13.28 1.07 -5.50
N GLY A 59 -12.19 0.35 -5.20
CA GLY A 59 -10.98 0.30 -6.05
C GLY A 59 -9.83 1.17 -5.54
N ILE A 60 -8.84 1.43 -6.41
CA ILE A 60 -7.66 2.26 -6.12
C ILE A 60 -7.63 3.40 -7.14
N ASN A 61 -7.62 4.65 -6.65
CA ASN A 61 -7.51 5.82 -7.53
C ASN A 61 -6.12 5.89 -8.17
N ALA A 62 -6.08 6.10 -9.48
CA ALA A 62 -4.85 6.31 -10.23
C ALA A 62 -5.12 7.19 -11.46
N SER A 63 -4.21 8.11 -11.78
CA SER A 63 -4.32 9.01 -12.95
C SER A 63 -3.94 8.29 -14.24
N LEU A 64 -4.73 7.27 -14.62
CA LEU A 64 -4.49 6.44 -15.81
C LEU A 64 -5.09 7.03 -17.09
N GLY A 65 -5.98 8.03 -16.99
CA GLY A 65 -6.65 8.63 -18.15
C GLY A 65 -7.72 7.74 -18.81
N ASN A 66 -8.08 6.62 -18.16
CA ASN A 66 -9.04 5.65 -18.69
C ASN A 66 -10.50 5.93 -18.27
N ALA A 67 -10.76 7.06 -17.62
CA ALA A 67 -12.11 7.45 -17.22
C ALA A 67 -12.97 7.75 -18.45
N LEU A 68 -14.21 7.28 -18.45
CA LEU A 68 -15.16 7.63 -19.51
C LEU A 68 -15.51 9.12 -19.38
N ALA A 69 -15.71 9.78 -20.53
CA ALA A 69 -15.95 11.22 -20.61
C ALA A 69 -17.18 11.73 -19.84
N ASP A 70 -18.00 10.83 -19.29
CA ASP A 70 -19.27 11.12 -18.63
C ASP A 70 -19.26 10.83 -17.10
N ASP A 71 -18.10 10.48 -16.53
CA ASP A 71 -17.97 10.26 -15.08
C ASP A 71 -17.74 11.58 -14.30
N SER A 72 -17.58 12.67 -15.04
CA SER A 72 -17.60 14.03 -14.50
C SER A 72 -19.06 14.44 -14.40
N ARG A 73 -19.52 14.80 -13.20
CA ARG A 73 -20.85 15.34 -12.91
C ARG A 73 -21.07 16.65 -13.72
N ALA A 74 -21.30 16.53 -15.02
CA ALA A 74 -21.41 17.63 -15.98
C ALA A 74 -22.73 18.40 -15.82
N ASP A 75 -23.66 17.86 -15.03
CA ASP A 75 -24.94 18.47 -14.69
C ASP A 75 -24.80 19.64 -13.70
N LEU A 76 -23.66 19.77 -13.02
CA LEU A 76 -23.29 21.01 -12.36
C LEU A 76 -22.75 21.96 -13.43
N LYS A 77 -23.68 22.68 -14.05
CA LYS A 77 -23.37 23.89 -14.83
C LYS A 77 -22.34 24.70 -14.03
N PRO A 78 -21.19 25.10 -14.62
CA PRO A 78 -20.22 25.90 -13.90
C PRO A 78 -20.95 27.15 -13.39
N ALA A 79 -20.96 27.35 -12.07
CA ALA A 79 -21.34 28.64 -11.53
C ALA A 79 -20.45 29.67 -12.22
N SER A 80 -21.08 30.59 -12.93
CA SER A 80 -20.43 31.68 -13.66
C SER A 80 -19.43 32.37 -12.72
N ASP A 81 -18.15 32.22 -13.07
CA ASP A 81 -16.96 32.86 -12.52
C ASP A 81 -16.71 32.79 -11.00
N PRO A 82 -15.61 32.16 -10.54
CA PRO A 82 -15.20 32.27 -9.15
C PRO A 82 -14.63 33.67 -8.85
N PRO A 83 -14.93 34.29 -7.69
CA PRO A 83 -14.28 35.53 -7.27
C PRO A 83 -12.76 35.31 -7.09
N PRO A 84 -11.95 36.37 -7.25
CA PRO A 84 -10.49 36.26 -7.28
C PRO A 84 -9.96 35.65 -5.97
N CYS A 85 -8.98 34.77 -6.10
CA CYS A 85 -8.43 33.96 -5.03
C CYS A 85 -7.83 34.81 -3.91
N GLU A 86 -8.57 34.95 -2.81
CA GLU A 86 -8.02 35.27 -1.49
C GLU A 86 -7.89 33.97 -0.69
N GLY A 87 -6.66 33.71 -0.25
CA GLY A 87 -6.19 32.38 0.11
C GLY A 87 -6.88 31.79 1.32
N GLU A 88 -7.20 30.50 1.24
CA GLU A 88 -7.24 29.60 2.37
C GLU A 88 -6.75 28.22 1.93
N VAL A 89 -5.61 27.82 2.51
CA VAL A 89 -5.09 26.46 2.44
C VAL A 89 -5.90 25.60 3.41
N HIS A 90 -6.88 24.86 2.90
CA HIS A 90 -7.43 23.72 3.63
C HIS A 90 -7.27 22.46 2.79
N ALA A 91 -6.17 21.76 3.07
CA ALA A 91 -6.05 20.35 2.78
C ALA A 91 -6.96 19.57 3.74
N ALA A 92 -7.71 18.62 3.18
CA ALA A 92 -8.28 17.48 3.89
C ALA A 92 -7.94 16.22 3.09
#